data_AF-A0A9D6MF91-F1
#
_entry.id   AF-A0A9D6MF91-F1
#
_cell.length_a   1.000
_cell.length_b   1.000
_cell.length_c   1.000
_cell.angle_alpha   90.00
_cell.angle_beta   90.00
_cell.angle_gamma   90.00
#
_symmetry.space_group_name_H-M   'P 1'
#
loop_
_entity.id
_entity.type
_entity.pdbx_description
1 polymer ?
#
loop_
_entity_poly.entity_id
_entity_poly.type
_entity_poly.pdbx_seq_one_letter_code
_entity_poly.pdbx_strand_id
1 'polypeptide(L)'
;MEHREVERRVAEALDAFEREDSYLLAHDLNERCIAGRIAFHLQLAFPEWSVDVEYNRDGAEPKRLELSDDCANVTDDDGRALVVPDIIVHQRGRDGPNLMGIEIKKAGDRRGVDCDRARIHALQSVLRYRYGALVECETRPGRAHTVEVREWFS
;
A
#
# COMPACT_ATOMS: atom_id res chain seq x y z
N MET A 1 -11.73 9.37 -9.97
CA MET A 1 -11.54 8.19 -10.83
C MET A 1 -12.54 7.13 -10.37
N GLU A 2 -13.19 6.42 -11.30
CA GLU A 2 -14.15 5.36 -10.98
C GLU A 2 -13.45 4.10 -10.46
N HIS A 3 -14.12 3.32 -9.62
CA HIS A 3 -13.51 2.17 -8.94
C HIS A 3 -12.92 1.15 -9.91
N ARG A 4 -13.70 0.77 -10.94
CA ARG A 4 -13.26 -0.18 -11.98
C ARG A 4 -12.03 0.28 -12.75
N GLU A 5 -11.87 1.60 -12.93
CA GLU A 5 -10.69 2.13 -13.62
C GLU A 5 -9.45 2.06 -12.72
N VAL A 6 -9.61 2.27 -11.41
CA VAL A 6 -8.53 2.06 -10.43
C VAL A 6 -8.15 0.58 -10.38
N GLU A 7 -9.11 -0.33 -10.26
CA GLU A 7 -8.87 -1.78 -10.25
C GLU A 7 -8.10 -2.24 -11.49
N ARG A 8 -8.52 -1.78 -12.68
CA ARG A 8 -7.86 -2.11 -13.95
C ARG A 8 -6.41 -1.62 -13.98
N ARG A 9 -6.16 -0.37 -13.60
CA ARG A 9 -4.80 0.20 -13.59
C ARG A 9 -3.89 -0.47 -12.56
N VAL A 10 -4.42 -0.84 -11.40
CA VAL A 10 -3.68 -1.62 -10.39
C VAL A 10 -3.34 -3.00 -10.94
N ALA A 11 -4.29 -3.71 -11.56
CA ALA A 11 -4.03 -5.00 -12.16
C ALA A 11 -2.93 -4.92 -13.25
N GLU A 12 -3.00 -3.92 -14.14
CA GLU A 12 -1.96 -3.71 -15.16
C GLU A 12 -0.58 -3.43 -14.56
N ALA A 13 -0.51 -2.67 -13.46
CA ALA A 13 0.75 -2.40 -12.76
C ALA A 13 1.31 -3.66 -12.07
N LEU A 14 0.46 -4.49 -11.46
CA LEU A 14 0.86 -5.74 -10.83
C LEU A 14 1.32 -6.77 -11.88
N ASP A 15 0.62 -6.89 -13.01
CA ASP A 15 1.03 -7.74 -14.14
C ASP A 15 2.39 -7.32 -14.71
N ALA A 16 2.64 -6.01 -14.82
CA ALA A 16 3.92 -5.48 -15.26
C ALA A 16 5.04 -5.82 -14.26
N PHE A 17 4.78 -5.66 -12.96
CA PHE A 17 5.70 -6.07 -11.90
C PHE A 17 6.02 -7.57 -11.95
N GLU A 18 5.04 -8.46 -12.12
CA GLU A 18 5.31 -9.90 -12.22
C GLU A 18 6.23 -10.22 -13.39
N ARG A 19 5.94 -9.62 -14.55
CA ARG A 19 6.71 -9.88 -15.77
C ARG A 19 8.15 -9.37 -15.69
N GLU A 20 8.37 -8.22 -15.05
CA GLU A 20 9.64 -7.49 -15.13
C GLU A 20 10.48 -7.62 -13.85
N ASP A 21 9.86 -7.89 -12.70
CA ASP A 21 10.46 -7.87 -11.37
C ASP A 21 10.21 -9.15 -10.54
N SER A 22 9.71 -10.24 -11.15
CA SER A 22 9.50 -11.55 -10.47
C SER A 22 10.73 -12.10 -9.76
N TYR A 23 11.94 -11.67 -10.13
CA TYR A 23 13.17 -11.96 -9.39
C TYR A 23 13.04 -11.66 -7.89
N LEU A 24 12.41 -10.54 -7.52
CA LEU A 24 12.27 -10.11 -6.12
C LEU A 24 11.40 -11.08 -5.32
N LEU A 25 10.35 -11.62 -5.95
CA LEU A 25 9.49 -12.63 -5.35
C LEU A 25 10.22 -13.96 -5.20
N ALA A 26 10.93 -14.38 -6.25
CA ALA A 26 11.66 -15.65 -6.30
C ALA A 26 12.81 -15.75 -5.28
N HIS A 27 13.35 -14.60 -4.86
CA HIS A 27 14.44 -14.52 -3.88
C HIS A 27 13.97 -14.08 -2.49
N ASP A 28 12.65 -14.10 -2.24
CA ASP A 28 12.05 -13.77 -0.95
C ASP A 28 12.52 -12.43 -0.36
N LEU A 29 12.71 -11.41 -1.21
CA LEU A 29 13.18 -10.10 -0.75
C LEU A 29 12.16 -9.42 0.17
N ASN A 30 12.61 -8.46 0.97
CA ASN A 30 11.76 -7.80 1.96
C ASN A 30 10.59 -7.03 1.31
N GLU A 31 9.51 -6.86 2.06
CA GLU A 31 8.28 -6.21 1.59
C GLU A 31 8.53 -4.78 1.12
N ARG A 32 9.41 -4.02 1.78
CA ARG A 32 9.78 -2.65 1.35
C ARG A 32 10.42 -2.62 -0.05
N CYS A 33 11.28 -3.59 -0.37
CA CYS A 33 11.93 -3.71 -1.67
C CYS A 33 10.90 -4.03 -2.76
N ILE A 34 10.00 -4.97 -2.46
CA ILE A 34 8.87 -5.32 -3.34
C ILE A 34 7.96 -4.10 -3.54
N ALA A 35 7.59 -3.41 -2.46
CA ALA A 35 6.76 -2.21 -2.47
C ALA A 35 7.35 -1.10 -3.33
N GLY A 36 8.66 -0.85 -3.24
CA GLY A 36 9.35 0.12 -4.09
C GLY A 36 9.19 -0.13 -5.58
N ARG A 37 9.21 -1.40 -5.99
CA ARG A 37 9.08 -1.78 -7.41
C ARG A 37 7.63 -1.85 -7.86
N ILE A 38 6.70 -2.28 -7.00
CA ILE A 38 5.26 -2.13 -7.26
C ILE A 38 4.88 -0.65 -7.42
N ALA A 39 5.37 0.23 -6.54
CA ALA A 39 5.13 1.67 -6.60
C ALA A 39 5.63 2.29 -7.91
N PHE A 40 6.76 1.81 -8.45
CA PHE A 40 7.24 2.23 -9.78
C PHE A 40 6.23 1.91 -10.88
N HIS A 41 5.72 0.68 -10.95
CA HIS A 41 4.73 0.30 -11.97
C HIS A 41 3.38 1.01 -11.78
N LEU A 42 2.96 1.20 -10.53
CA LEU A 42 1.79 2.02 -10.21
C LEU A 42 1.97 3.46 -10.67
N GLN A 43 3.15 4.07 -10.49
CA GLN A 43 3.41 5.43 -10.96
C GLN A 43 3.24 5.56 -12.49
N LEU A 44 3.63 4.52 -13.25
CA LEU A 44 3.41 4.47 -14.70
C LEU A 44 1.92 4.32 -15.06
N ALA A 45 1.15 3.55 -14.29
CA ALA A 45 -0.28 3.36 -14.49
C ALA A 45 -1.14 4.57 -14.05
N PHE A 46 -0.63 5.38 -13.13
CA PHE A 46 -1.28 6.59 -12.60
C PHE A 46 -0.44 7.85 -12.87
N PRO A 47 -0.20 8.22 -14.15
CA PRO A 47 0.71 9.32 -14.50
C PRO A 47 0.26 10.69 -14.00
N GLU A 48 -1.03 10.87 -13.72
CA GLU A 48 -1.61 12.11 -13.19
C GLU A 48 -1.57 12.21 -11.65
N TRP A 49 -1.09 11.16 -10.98
CA TRP A 49 -1.00 11.06 -9.52
C TRP A 49 0.45 10.92 -9.06
N SER A 50 0.68 11.19 -7.78
CA SER A 50 1.91 10.79 -7.11
C SER A 50 1.71 9.40 -6.51
N VAL A 51 2.70 8.52 -6.69
CA VAL A 51 2.78 7.23 -6.01
C VAL A 51 4.00 7.21 -5.11
N ASP A 52 3.78 7.13 -3.81
CA ASP A 52 4.83 7.25 -2.80
C ASP A 52 4.83 6.03 -1.86
N VAL A 53 6.03 5.57 -1.50
CA VAL A 53 6.26 4.47 -0.55
C VAL A 53 6.48 5.07 0.84
N GLU A 54 5.88 4.46 1.86
CA GLU A 54 6.02 4.85 3.27
C GLU A 54 5.76 6.36 3.53
N TYR A 55 4.82 6.96 2.78
CA TYR A 55 4.55 8.39 2.87
C TYR A 55 3.77 8.75 4.16
N ASN A 56 4.47 9.39 5.09
CA ASN A 56 4.00 9.66 6.46
C ASN A 56 3.58 11.11 6.69
N ARG A 57 3.11 11.83 5.66
CA ARG A 57 2.66 13.23 5.77
C ARG A 57 1.20 13.39 5.37
N ASP A 58 0.55 14.37 6.01
CA ASP A 58 -0.72 14.98 5.61
C ASP A 58 -0.49 16.50 5.52
N GLY A 59 -0.18 16.98 4.31
CA GLY A 59 0.43 18.30 4.12
C GLY A 59 1.76 18.43 4.87
N ALA A 60 1.83 19.37 5.81
CA ALA A 60 3.03 19.60 6.64
C ALA A 60 3.06 18.73 7.91
N GLU A 61 1.92 18.15 8.30
CA GLU A 61 1.79 17.41 9.55
C GLU A 61 2.13 15.93 9.35
N PRO A 62 2.65 15.23 10.38
CA PRO A 62 2.74 13.78 10.36
C PRO A 62 1.36 13.13 10.19
N LYS A 63 1.30 12.05 9.41
CA LYS A 63 0.09 11.26 9.21
C LYS A 63 -0.26 10.51 10.50
N ARG A 64 -1.15 11.09 11.30
CA ARG A 64 -1.62 10.54 12.59
C ARG A 64 -2.99 9.91 12.40
N LEU A 65 -3.12 8.64 12.80
CA LEU A 65 -4.39 7.94 12.85
C LEU A 65 -4.58 7.41 14.27
N GLU A 66 -5.77 7.59 14.83
CA GLU A 66 -6.14 7.01 16.13
C GLU A 66 -6.40 5.51 15.94
N LEU A 67 -5.33 4.72 15.93
CA LEU A 67 -5.39 3.26 16.01
C LEU A 67 -4.93 2.79 17.39
N SER A 68 -5.28 1.57 17.76
CA SER A 68 -4.67 0.93 18.93
C SER A 68 -3.15 0.83 18.75
N ASP A 69 -2.40 0.92 19.85
CA ASP A 69 -0.93 0.83 19.83
C ASP A 69 -0.43 -0.41 19.08
N ASP A 70 -1.16 -1.52 19.14
CA ASP A 70 -0.84 -2.78 18.44
C ASP A 70 -0.93 -2.67 16.90
N CYS A 71 -1.67 -1.71 16.36
CA CYS A 71 -1.87 -1.51 14.92
C CYS A 71 -1.15 -0.27 14.37
N ALA A 72 -0.50 0.51 15.23
CA ALA A 72 0.44 1.53 14.83
C ALA A 72 1.76 0.87 14.40
N ASN A 73 2.30 1.25 13.25
CA ASN A 73 3.54 0.67 12.74
C ASN A 73 4.76 1.58 12.87
N VAL A 74 4.55 2.84 13.26
CA VAL A 74 5.60 3.80 13.55
C VAL A 74 5.24 4.55 14.83
N THR A 75 6.25 4.92 15.62
CA THR A 75 6.09 5.81 16.77
C THR A 75 6.90 7.06 16.52
N ASP A 76 6.37 8.24 16.86
CA ASP A 76 7.15 9.47 16.83
C ASP A 76 8.03 9.64 18.08
N ASP A 77 8.84 10.69 18.10
CA ASP A 77 9.74 11.01 19.23
C ASP A 77 9.00 11.24 20.56
N ASP A 78 7.70 11.58 20.49
CA ASP A 78 6.83 11.80 21.65
C ASP A 78 6.10 10.52 22.09
N GLY A 79 6.40 9.36 21.50
CA GLY A 79 5.78 8.09 21.85
C GLY A 79 4.38 7.88 21.24
N ARG A 80 3.96 8.72 20.29
CA ARG A 80 2.63 8.64 19.68
C ARG A 80 2.63 7.73 18.47
N ALA A 81 1.58 6.91 18.37
CA ALA A 81 1.27 6.09 17.22
C ALA A 81 1.16 6.92 15.92
N LEU A 82 1.92 6.51 14.91
CA LEU A 82 1.83 6.95 13.53
C LEU A 82 1.46 5.75 12.66
N VAL A 83 0.76 6.05 11.56
CA VAL A 83 0.42 5.06 10.54
C VAL A 83 1.06 5.46 9.23
N VAL A 84 1.85 4.54 8.72
CA VAL A 84 2.56 4.69 7.45
C VAL A 84 2.12 3.55 6.54
N PRO A 85 1.26 3.81 5.53
CA PRO A 85 0.93 2.79 4.54
C PRO A 85 2.14 2.44 3.69
N ASP A 86 2.18 1.21 3.18
CA ASP A 86 3.28 0.76 2.33
C ASP A 86 3.36 1.56 1.03
N ILE A 87 2.22 1.75 0.36
CA ILE A 87 2.13 2.57 -0.86
C ILE A 87 0.86 3.42 -0.82
N ILE A 88 0.95 4.66 -1.29
CA ILE A 88 -0.21 5.51 -1.55
C ILE A 88 -0.23 6.06 -2.97
N VAL A 89 -1.44 6.26 -3.48
CA VAL A 89 -1.72 7.02 -4.71
C VAL A 89 -2.51 8.27 -4.30
N HIS A 90 -1.93 9.44 -4.51
CA HIS A 90 -2.46 10.71 -3.99
C HIS A 90 -1.95 11.93 -4.77
N GLN A 91 -2.47 13.11 -4.44
CA GLN A 91 -1.82 14.37 -4.77
C GLN A 91 -1.14 14.91 -3.53
N ARG A 92 0.19 15.10 -3.59
CA ARG A 92 0.97 15.65 -2.48
C ARG A 92 0.48 17.03 -2.07
N GLY A 93 0.46 17.29 -0.77
CA GLY A 93 -0.04 18.54 -0.19
C GLY A 93 -1.21 18.30 0.76
N ARG A 94 -1.72 19.37 1.38
CA ARG A 94 -2.81 19.29 2.36
C ARG A 94 -4.19 19.06 1.71
N ASP A 95 -4.37 19.62 0.51
CA ASP A 95 -5.70 19.68 -0.15
C ASP A 95 -5.82 18.70 -1.33
N GLY A 96 -4.74 17.98 -1.63
CA GLY A 96 -4.73 17.03 -2.74
C GLY A 96 -5.65 15.85 -2.44
N PRO A 97 -6.44 15.36 -3.42
CA PRO A 97 -7.23 14.16 -3.20
C PRO A 97 -6.33 12.97 -2.86
N ASN A 98 -6.80 12.15 -1.92
CA ASN A 98 -6.21 10.86 -1.59
C ASN A 98 -6.98 9.77 -2.35
N LEU A 99 -6.34 9.14 -3.34
CA LEU A 99 -7.02 8.15 -4.18
C LEU A 99 -7.05 6.79 -3.50
N MET A 100 -5.88 6.24 -3.16
CA MET A 100 -5.77 4.85 -2.73
C MET A 100 -4.63 4.62 -1.74
N GLY A 101 -4.89 3.83 -0.70
CA GLY A 101 -3.86 3.28 0.19
C GLY A 101 -3.68 1.78 -0.07
N ILE A 102 -2.44 1.29 -0.07
CA ILE A 102 -2.11 -0.11 -0.32
C ILE A 102 -1.23 -0.63 0.81
N GLU A 103 -1.60 -1.79 1.35
CA GLU A 103 -0.79 -2.59 2.25
C GLU A 103 -0.32 -3.85 1.53
N ILE A 104 0.95 -4.21 1.67
CA ILE A 104 1.57 -5.37 1.03
C ILE A 104 1.89 -6.42 2.08
N LYS A 105 1.62 -7.69 1.75
CA LYS A 105 1.99 -8.84 2.57
C LYS A 105 2.58 -9.97 1.75
N LYS A 106 3.53 -10.69 2.34
CA LYS A 106 3.94 -11.99 1.80
C LYS A 106 2.92 -13.09 2.10
N ALA A 107 2.71 -13.98 1.14
CA ALA A 107 1.77 -15.08 1.25
C ALA A 107 2.07 -15.99 2.45
N GLY A 108 1.05 -16.21 3.27
CA GLY A 108 1.16 -17.03 4.49
C GLY A 108 1.58 -16.26 5.74
N ASP A 109 1.98 -14.99 5.64
CA ASP A 109 2.10 -14.13 6.81
C ASP A 109 0.73 -13.57 7.20
N ARG A 110 0.08 -14.22 8.17
CA ARG A 110 -1.22 -13.79 8.70
C ARG A 110 -1.09 -12.80 9.85
N ARG A 111 0.13 -12.50 10.30
CA ARG A 111 0.33 -11.64 11.47
C ARG A 111 -0.01 -10.21 11.07
N GLY A 112 -0.84 -9.56 11.88
CA GLY A 112 -1.18 -8.16 11.68
C GLY A 112 -2.17 -7.89 10.55
N VAL A 113 -2.78 -8.90 9.90
CA VAL A 113 -3.81 -8.69 8.85
C VAL A 113 -4.96 -7.81 9.34
N ASP A 114 -5.43 -8.02 10.57
CA ASP A 114 -6.49 -7.19 11.15
C ASP A 114 -6.02 -5.75 11.36
N CYS A 115 -4.72 -5.54 11.66
CA CYS A 115 -4.13 -4.22 11.73
C CYS A 115 -3.93 -3.58 10.36
N ASP A 116 -3.60 -4.33 9.31
CA ASP A 116 -3.53 -3.81 7.94
C ASP A 116 -4.90 -3.30 7.50
N ARG A 117 -5.95 -4.09 7.75
CA ARG A 117 -7.35 -3.70 7.50
C ARG A 117 -7.73 -2.46 8.29
N ALA A 118 -7.40 -2.41 9.59
CA ALA A 118 -7.66 -1.24 10.43
C ALA A 118 -6.95 0.01 9.91
N ARG A 119 -5.69 -0.12 9.46
CA ARG A 119 -4.92 0.98 8.84
C ARG A 119 -5.60 1.48 7.56
N ILE A 120 -6.03 0.58 6.67
CA ILE A 120 -6.76 0.95 5.45
C ILE A 120 -8.07 1.67 5.80
N HIS A 121 -8.87 1.14 6.71
CA HIS A 121 -10.11 1.79 7.14
C HIS A 121 -9.88 3.17 7.76
N ALA A 122 -8.80 3.36 8.51
CA ALA A 122 -8.44 4.66 9.06
C ALA A 122 -7.96 5.64 7.98
N LEU A 123 -7.21 5.18 6.97
CA LEU A 123 -6.87 5.99 5.78
C LEU A 123 -8.14 6.48 5.08
N GLN A 124 -9.16 5.64 4.92
CA GLN A 124 -10.41 6.02 4.29
C GLN A 124 -11.23 6.99 5.15
N SER A 125 -11.46 6.63 6.42
CA SER A 125 -12.38 7.38 7.30
C SER A 125 -11.81 8.70 7.82
N VAL A 126 -10.50 8.77 8.10
CA VAL A 126 -9.85 9.96 8.66
C VAL A 126 -9.23 10.81 7.56
N LEU A 127 -8.46 10.19 6.67
CA LEU A 127 -7.66 10.89 5.66
C LEU A 127 -8.30 10.90 4.27
N ARG A 128 -9.55 10.42 4.17
CA ARG A 128 -10.39 10.52 2.97
C ARG A 128 -9.78 9.85 1.74
N TYR A 129 -9.01 8.78 1.95
CA TYR A 129 -8.63 7.90 0.84
C TYR A 129 -9.89 7.27 0.25
N ARG A 130 -10.07 7.40 -1.06
CA ARG A 130 -11.28 6.88 -1.73
C ARG A 130 -11.30 5.35 -1.78
N TYR A 131 -10.14 4.73 -1.95
CA TYR A 131 -10.00 3.28 -2.09
C TYR A 131 -8.88 2.75 -1.19
N GLY A 132 -8.92 1.45 -0.94
CA GLY A 132 -7.85 0.71 -0.31
C GLY A 132 -7.67 -0.66 -0.94
N ALA A 133 -6.47 -1.24 -0.83
CA ALA A 133 -6.24 -2.64 -1.16
C ALA A 133 -5.23 -3.31 -0.24
N LEU A 134 -5.47 -4.59 0.02
CA LEU A 134 -4.46 -5.50 0.54
C LEU A 134 -3.90 -6.32 -0.62
N VAL A 135 -2.60 -6.21 -0.86
CA VAL A 135 -1.88 -6.91 -1.92
C VAL A 135 -1.06 -8.03 -1.30
N GLU A 136 -1.19 -9.24 -1.84
CA GLU A 136 -0.39 -10.39 -1.39
C GLU A 136 0.63 -10.80 -2.45
N CYS A 137 1.86 -11.07 -2.00
CA CYS A 137 3.00 -11.49 -2.79
C CYS A 137 3.40 -12.94 -2.45
N GLU A 138 3.32 -13.85 -3.40
CA GLU A 138 3.74 -15.25 -3.22
C GLU A 138 5.25 -15.40 -3.41
N THR A 139 5.98 -15.49 -2.30
CA THR A 139 7.44 -15.68 -2.28
C THR A 139 7.87 -17.10 -1.92
N ARG A 140 6.94 -18.01 -1.60
CA ARG A 140 7.29 -19.33 -1.07
C ARG A 140 7.91 -20.22 -2.15
N PRO A 141 8.94 -21.02 -1.80
CA PRO A 141 9.57 -21.94 -2.75
C PRO A 141 8.57 -22.97 -3.31
N GLY A 142 8.69 -23.28 -4.60
CA GLY A 142 7.88 -24.31 -5.26
C GLY A 142 6.42 -23.90 -5.55
N ARG A 143 6.06 -22.63 -5.33
CA ARG A 143 4.82 -22.00 -5.80
C ARG A 143 5.11 -21.14 -7.03
N ALA A 144 4.07 -20.85 -7.82
CA ALA A 144 4.19 -19.80 -8.83
C ALA A 144 4.28 -18.46 -8.12
N HIS A 145 5.31 -17.67 -8.43
CA HIS A 145 5.50 -16.35 -7.82
C HIS A 145 4.55 -15.34 -8.48
N THR A 146 3.54 -14.92 -7.73
CA THR A 146 2.50 -13.99 -8.18
C THR A 146 2.32 -12.84 -7.18
N VAL A 147 1.74 -11.74 -7.64
CA VAL A 147 1.25 -10.64 -6.83
C VAL A 147 -0.19 -10.32 -7.22
N GLU A 148 -1.09 -10.35 -6.24
CA GLU A 148 -2.51 -10.16 -6.49
C GLU A 148 -3.17 -9.32 -5.41
N VAL A 149 -4.22 -8.58 -5.77
CA VAL A 149 -5.05 -7.91 -4.78
C VAL A 149 -5.93 -8.96 -4.10
N ARG A 150 -5.73 -9.15 -2.79
CA ARG A 150 -6.52 -10.07 -1.97
C ARG A 150 -7.85 -9.49 -1.55
N GLU A 151 -7.87 -8.19 -1.25
CA GLU A 151 -9.05 -7.50 -0.73
C GLU A 151 -9.07 -6.06 -1.20
N TRP A 152 -10.26 -5.59 -1.62
CA TRP A 152 -10.52 -4.20 -1.99
C TRP A 152 -11.41 -3.54 -0.95
N PHE A 153 -11.15 -2.26 -0.69
CA PHE A 153 -11.90 -1.42 0.24
C PHE A 153 -12.39 -0.18 -0.51
N SER A 154 -13.69 0.11 -0.46
CA SER A 154 -14.33 1.19 -1.23
C SER A 154 -15.43 1.87 -0.44
#